data_AF-A0A517ZCS7-F1
#
_entry.id   AF-A0A517ZCS7-F1
#
_cell.length_a   1.000
_cell.length_b   1.000
_cell.length_c   1.000
_cell.angle_alpha   90.00
_cell.angle_beta   90.00
_cell.angle_gamma   90.00
#
_symmetry.space_group_name_H-M   'P 1'
#
loop_
_entity.id
_entity.type
_entity.pdbx_description
1 polymer ?
#
loop_
_entity_poly.entity_id
_entity_poly.type
_entity_poly.pdbx_seq_one_letter_code
_entity_poly.pdbx_strand_id
1 'polypeptide(L)' 'MIDRLTFAVQTQLRWYQNYLVNSWQNLTPMGYGCILIGIAVFGWILMKGASRR' A
#
# COMPACT_ATOMS: atom_id res chain seq x y z
N MET A 1 12.24 28.95 -4.76
CA MET A 1 11.88 28.03 -5.87
C MET A 1 11.69 26.60 -5.36
N ILE A 2 12.62 26.11 -4.52
CA ILE A 2 12.51 24.82 -3.81
C ILE A 2 11.25 24.76 -2.92
N ASP A 3 10.87 25.86 -2.27
CA ASP A 3 9.68 25.91 -1.39
C ASP A 3 8.34 25.66 -2.12
N ARG A 4 8.28 25.97 -3.42
CA ARG A 4 7.09 25.70 -4.24
C ARG A 4 7.03 24.24 -4.64
N LEU A 5 8.19 23.63 -4.87
CA LEU A 5 8.31 22.21 -5.18
C LEU A 5 7.95 21.36 -3.96
N THR A 6 8.47 21.71 -2.78
CA THR A 6 8.16 21.00 -1.53
C THR A 6 6.69 21.15 -1.15
N PHE A 7 6.09 22.33 -1.32
CA PHE A 7 4.66 22.54 -1.11
C PHE A 7 3.80 21.69 -2.07
N ALA A 8 4.17 21.63 -3.36
CA ALA A 8 3.48 20.81 -4.36
C ALA A 8 3.59 19.30 -4.04
N VAL A 9 4.77 18.84 -3.64
CA VAL A 9 5.00 17.44 -3.24
C VAL A 9 4.21 17.10 -1.98
N GLN A 10 4.21 17.97 -0.97
CA GLN A 10 3.45 17.75 0.27
C GLN A 10 1.94 17.71 0.02
N THR A 11 1.43 18.59 -0.85
CA THR A 11 -0.01 18.59 -1.19
C THR A 11 -0.40 17.35 -1.97
N GLN A 12 0.42 16.89 -2.93
CA GLN A 12 0.18 15.63 -3.63
C GLN A 12 0.26 14.43 -2.69
N LEU A 13 1.29 14.34 -1.84
CA LEU A 13 1.42 13.26 -0.86
C LEU A 13 0.22 13.21 0.09
N ARG A 14 -0.24 14.37 0.58
CA ARG A 14 -1.40 14.45 1.46
C ARG A 14 -2.69 14.04 0.74
N TRP A 15 -2.83 14.37 -0.54
CA TRP A 15 -3.95 13.90 -1.35
C TRP A 15 -3.93 12.37 -1.52
N TYR A 16 -2.77 11.80 -1.86
CA TYR A 16 -2.61 10.34 -1.98
C TYR A 16 -2.88 9.62 -0.65
N GLN A 17 -2.39 10.17 0.47
CA GLN A 17 -2.68 9.62 1.80
C GLN A 17 -4.19 9.58 2.07
N ASN A 18 -4.89 10.69 1.86
CA ASN A 18 -6.34 10.75 2.05
C ASN A 18 -7.09 9.80 1.09
N TYR A 19 -6.64 9.71 -0.17
CA TYR A 19 -7.21 8.80 -1.16
C TYR A 19 -7.05 7.33 -0.76
N LEU A 20 -5.86 6.95 -0.29
CA LEU A 20 -5.57 5.59 0.17
C LEU A 20 -6.36 5.25 1.44
N VAL A 21 -6.47 6.18 2.40
CA VAL A 21 -7.27 5.99 3.62
C VAL A 21 -8.74 5.82 3.28
N ASN A 22 -9.29 6.66 2.40
CA ASN A 22 -10.69 6.54 1.95
C ASN A 22 -10.93 5.25 1.16
N SER A 23 -9.96 4.85 0.33
CA SER A 23 -10.03 3.58 -0.41
C SER A 23 -9.93 2.38 0.53
N TRP A 24 -9.13 2.47 1.59
CA TRP A 24 -9.01 1.45 2.64
C TRP A 24 -10.28 1.32 3.49
N GLN A 25 -10.95 2.43 3.78
CA GLN A 25 -12.22 2.43 4.50
C GLN A 25 -13.37 1.91 3.64
N ASN A 26 -13.37 2.22 2.34
CA ASN A 26 -14.37 1.77 1.37
C ASN A 26 -13.90 0.55 0.57
N LEU A 27 -13.00 -0.26 1.15
CA LEU A 27 -12.38 -1.35 0.43
C LEU A 27 -13.44 -2.43 0.15
N THR A 28 -13.68 -2.71 -1.13
CA THR A 28 -14.66 -3.72 -1.52
C THR A 28 -14.20 -5.10 -1.06
N PRO A 29 -15.13 -6.05 -0.81
CA PRO A 29 -14.77 -7.42 -0.41
C PRO A 29 -13.78 -8.10 -1.38
N MET A 30 -13.86 -7.78 -2.68
CA MET A 30 -12.91 -8.22 -3.70
C MET A 30 -11.51 -7.61 -3.51
N GLY A 31 -11.42 -6.31 -3.24
CA GLY A 31 -10.15 -5.64 -2.96
C GLY A 31 -9.45 -6.23 -1.73
N TYR A 32 -10.23 -6.54 -0.68
CA TYR A 32 -9.71 -7.17 0.53
C TYR A 32 -9.20 -8.59 0.25
N GLY A 33 -9.93 -9.37 -0.56
CA GLY A 33 -9.51 -10.68 -1.03
C GLY A 33 -8.18 -10.65 -1.78
N CYS A 34 -8.00 -9.70 -2.70
CA CYS A 34 -6.73 -9.52 -3.41
C CYS A 34 -5.55 -9.25 -2.46
N ILE A 35 -5.76 -8.44 -1.42
CA ILE A 35 -4.73 -8.14 -0.41
C ILE A 35 -4.39 -9.39 0.39
N LEU A 36 -5.38 -10.16 0.82
CA LEU A 36 -5.17 -11.43 1.53
C LEU A 36 -4.40 -12.44 0.68
N ILE A 37 -4.74 -12.58 -0.60
CA ILE A 37 -4.00 -13.45 -1.53
C ILE A 37 -2.56 -12.97 -1.67
N GLY A 38 -2.34 -11.65 -1.80
CA GLY A 38 -1.01 -11.07 -1.83
C GLY A 38 -0.20 -11.45 -0.58
N ILE A 39 -0.76 -11.21 0.61
CA ILE A 39 -0.12 -11.56 1.89
C ILE A 39 0.17 -13.07 1.96
N ALA A 40 -0.75 -13.92 1.53
CA ALA A 40 -0.55 -15.37 1.52
C ALA A 40 0.58 -15.80 0.58
N VAL A 41 0.67 -15.21 -0.63
CA VAL A 41 1.73 -15.49 -1.59
C VAL A 41 3.08 -15.02 -1.09
N PHE A 42 3.18 -13.78 -0.58
CA PHE A 42 4.42 -13.27 -0.01
C PHE A 42 4.84 -14.04 1.25
N GLY A 43 3.90 -14.37 2.13
CA GLY A 43 4.12 -15.23 3.29
C GLY A 43 4.64 -16.60 2.90
N TRP A 44 4.05 -17.22 1.88
CA TRP A 44 4.51 -18.51 1.33
C TRP A 44 5.92 -18.44 0.74
N ILE A 45 6.23 -17.39 -0.02
CA ILE A 45 7.56 -17.16 -0.59
C ILE A 45 8.59 -17.01 0.54
N LEU A 46 8.29 -16.19 1.55
CA LEU A 46 9.16 -15.98 2.71
C LEU A 46 9.37 -17.27 3.51
N MET A 47 8.32 -18.07 3.72
CA MET A 47 8.42 -19.37 4.37
C MET A 47 9.29 -20.36 3.58
N LYS A 48 9.16 -20.40 2.25
CA LYS A 48 10.03 -21.23 1.40
C LYS A 48 11.48 -20.76 1.41
N GLY A 49 11.72 -19.45 1.51
CA GLY A 49 13.06 -18.88 1.67
C GLY A 49 13.68 -19.22 3.03
N ALA A 50 12.90 -19.15 4.10
CA ALA A 50 13.32 -19.46 5.46
C ALA A 50 13.58 -20.96 5.69
N SER A 51 12.80 -21.84 5.05
CA SER A 51 12.93 -23.30 5.16
C SER A 51 14.19 -23.88 4.47
N ARG A 52 14.97 -23.07 3.76
CA ARG A 52 16.22 -23.48 3.07
C ARG A 52 17.50 -23.25 3.90
N ARG A 53 17.39 -22.83 5.16
CA ARG A 53 18.49 -22.79 6.13
C ARG A 53 18.27 -23.83 7.21
#